data_AF-A0A3N5QGN1-F1
#
_entry.id   AF-A0A3N5QGN1-F1
#
_cell.length_a   1.000
_cell.length_b   1.000
_cell.length_c   1.000
_cell.angle_alpha   90.00
_cell.angle_beta   90.00
_cell.angle_gamma   90.00
#
_symmetry.space_group_name_H-M   'P 1'
#
loop_
_entity.id
_entity.type
_entity.pdbx_description
1 polymer ?
#
loop_
_entity_poly.entity_id
_entity_poly.type
_entity_poly.pdbx_seq_one_letter_code
_entity_poly.pdbx_strand_id
1 'polypeptide(L)'
;MAAFGRVIDKIRNSEYRKAAKDKKNVFKGAKYLLLKNRCNVRRKKHRQQLKDLLALNEVINTVMILKDQLKHIWFYKSRTWAGKALDHWCALARSLNHRALN
;
A
#
# COMPACT_ATOMS: atom_id res chain seq x y z
N MET A 1 3.37 7.70 -12.97
CA MET A 1 2.99 6.90 -11.78
C MET A 1 1.85 5.89 -12.04
N ALA A 2 1.82 5.19 -13.19
CA ALA A 2 0.76 4.20 -13.49
C ALA A 2 1.10 2.78 -12.99
N ALA A 3 2.39 2.46 -12.84
CA ALA A 3 2.86 1.13 -12.46
C ALA A 3 2.44 0.74 -11.03
N PHE A 4 2.51 1.67 -10.08
CA PHE A 4 2.22 1.40 -8.67
C PHE A 4 0.73 1.09 -8.42
N GLY A 5 -0.17 1.77 -9.13
CA GLY A 5 -1.61 1.48 -9.07
C GLY A 5 -1.94 0.06 -9.52
N ARG A 6 -1.25 -0.43 -10.57
CA ARG A 6 -1.40 -1.81 -11.05
C ARG A 6 -0.88 -2.84 -10.05
N VAL A 7 0.22 -2.55 -9.36
CA VAL A 7 0.76 -3.42 -8.31
C VAL A 7 -0.21 -3.53 -7.14
N ILE A 8 -0.77 -2.40 -6.67
CA ILE A 8 -1.81 -2.40 -5.62
C ILE A 8 -3.02 -3.22 -6.07
N ASP A 9 -3.46 -3.07 -7.32
CA ASP A 9 -4.58 -3.84 -7.87
C ASP A 9 -4.29 -5.35 -7.93
N LYS A 10 -3.09 -5.76 -8.35
CA LYS A 10 -2.67 -7.17 -8.38
C LYS A 10 -2.64 -7.78 -6.97
N ILE A 11 -2.02 -7.09 -6.02
CA ILE A 11 -1.92 -7.55 -4.63
C ILE A 11 -3.32 -7.63 -4.02
N ARG A 12 -4.17 -6.61 -4.19
CA ARG A 12 -5.56 -6.66 -3.73
C ARG A 12 -6.31 -7.85 -4.32
N ASN A 13 -6.15 -8.13 -5.62
CA ASN A 13 -6.83 -9.26 -6.25
C ASN A 13 -6.32 -10.63 -5.74
N SER A 14 -5.01 -10.77 -5.53
CA SER A 14 -4.42 -11.95 -4.89
C SER A 14 -4.96 -12.15 -3.48
N GLU A 15 -4.96 -11.11 -2.68
CA GLU A 15 -5.42 -11.14 -1.30
C GLU A 15 -6.93 -11.32 -1.19
N TYR A 16 -7.72 -10.75 -2.11
CA TYR A 16 -9.15 -11.01 -2.23
C TYR A 16 -9.46 -12.48 -2.54
N ARG A 17 -8.62 -13.15 -3.34
CA ARG A 17 -8.75 -14.58 -3.64
C ARG A 17 -8.41 -15.44 -2.42
N LYS A 18 -7.40 -15.06 -1.63
CA LYS A 18 -7.00 -15.74 -0.39
C LYS A 18 -7.98 -15.51 0.77
N ALA A 19 -8.65 -14.36 0.79
CA ALA A 19 -9.55 -14.00 1.88
C ALA A 19 -10.80 -14.90 1.93
N ALA A 20 -11.14 -15.37 3.13
CA ALA A 20 -12.38 -16.08 3.42
C ALA A 20 -13.62 -15.21 3.11
N LYS A 21 -14.78 -15.86 2.82
CA LYS A 21 -16.03 -15.20 2.39
C LYS A 21 -16.43 -14.00 3.28
N ASP A 22 -16.26 -14.08 4.60
CA ASP A 22 -16.60 -12.99 5.53
C ASP A 22 -15.68 -11.77 5.42
N LYS A 23 -14.39 -11.99 5.13
CA LYS A 23 -13.42 -10.89 5.01
C LYS A 23 -13.45 -10.22 3.64
N LYS A 24 -14.04 -10.86 2.62
CA LYS A 24 -14.20 -10.29 1.26
C LYS A 24 -14.96 -8.97 1.26
N ASN A 25 -15.87 -8.75 2.22
CA ASN A 25 -16.63 -7.51 2.30
C ASN A 25 -15.73 -6.30 2.67
N VAL A 26 -14.66 -6.53 3.45
CA VAL A 26 -13.69 -5.49 3.82
C VAL A 26 -12.88 -5.02 2.61
N PHE A 27 -12.56 -5.96 1.69
CA PHE A 27 -11.88 -5.66 0.42
C PHE A 27 -12.79 -4.96 -0.60
N LYS A 28 -14.11 -5.14 -0.50
CA LYS A 28 -15.10 -4.49 -1.37
C LYS A 28 -15.15 -2.99 -1.04
N GLY A 29 -14.79 -2.14 -2.02
CA GLY A 29 -14.65 -0.69 -1.83
C GLY A 29 -13.27 -0.22 -1.31
N ALA A 30 -12.40 -1.14 -0.88
CA ALA A 30 -11.06 -0.81 -0.42
C ALA A 30 -10.14 -0.25 -1.52
N LYS A 31 -10.41 -0.58 -2.80
CA LYS A 31 -9.68 -0.03 -3.96
C LYS A 31 -9.57 1.49 -3.88
N TYR A 32 -10.71 2.16 -3.71
CA TYR A 32 -10.78 3.61 -3.66
C TYR A 32 -10.12 4.15 -2.39
N LEU A 33 -10.18 3.41 -1.27
CA LEU A 33 -9.52 3.81 -0.01
C LEU A 33 -7.99 3.73 -0.09
N LEU A 34 -7.44 2.72 -0.77
CA LEU A 34 -6.00 2.54 -0.95
C LEU A 34 -5.41 3.55 -1.94
N LEU A 35 -6.15 3.85 -3.00
CA LEU A 35 -5.75 4.87 -3.98
C LEU A 35 -5.84 6.28 -3.39
N LYS A 36 -6.81 6.53 -2.51
CA LYS A 36 -6.96 7.81 -1.82
C LYS A 36 -5.83 8.02 -0.82
N ASN A 37 -5.30 9.24 -0.75
CA ASN A 37 -4.32 9.58 0.29
C ASN A 37 -4.97 9.45 1.68
N ARG A 38 -4.22 8.89 2.65
CA ARG A 38 -4.69 8.68 4.03
C ARG A 38 -5.24 9.97 4.66
N CYS A 39 -4.63 11.12 4.36
CA CYS A 39 -5.07 12.45 4.78
C CYS A 39 -6.44 12.89 4.22
N ASN A 40 -6.90 12.30 3.11
CA ASN A 40 -8.19 12.63 2.48
C ASN A 40 -9.33 11.66 2.90
N VAL A 41 -9.08 10.75 3.84
CA VAL A 41 -10.10 9.87 4.43
C VAL A 41 -10.78 10.59 5.59
N ARG A 42 -11.77 11.42 5.27
CA ARG A 42 -12.52 12.25 6.25
C ARG A 42 -13.58 11.47 7.04
N ARG A 43 -14.12 10.38 6.49
CA ARG A 43 -15.18 9.59 7.16
C ARG A 43 -14.59 8.58 8.14
N LYS A 44 -15.07 8.57 9.40
CA LYS A 44 -14.62 7.66 10.47
C LYS A 44 -14.76 6.18 10.09
N LYS A 45 -15.89 5.81 9.44
CA LYS A 45 -16.15 4.44 8.93
C LYS A 45 -15.08 3.97 7.93
N HIS A 46 -14.63 4.85 7.04
CA HIS A 46 -13.60 4.52 6.06
C HIS A 46 -12.21 4.39 6.69
N ARG A 47 -11.95 5.16 7.75
CA ARG A 47 -10.69 5.08 8.52
C ARG A 47 -10.63 3.77 9.31
N GLN A 48 -11.74 3.32 9.86
CA GLN A 48 -11.84 2.02 10.52
C GLN A 48 -11.68 0.88 9.52
N GLN A 49 -12.42 0.91 8.41
CA GLN A 49 -12.27 -0.10 7.35
C GLN A 49 -10.83 -0.17 6.82
N LEU A 50 -10.15 0.97 6.70
CA LEU A 50 -8.74 1.01 6.32
C LEU A 50 -7.85 0.36 7.40
N LYS A 51 -8.07 0.69 8.69
CA LYS A 51 -7.34 0.06 9.80
C LYS A 51 -7.52 -1.46 9.81
N ASP A 52 -8.75 -1.93 9.68
CA ASP A 52 -9.08 -3.35 9.69
C ASP A 52 -8.42 -4.06 8.51
N LEU A 53 -8.38 -3.41 7.33
CA LEU A 53 -7.74 -3.95 6.15
C LEU A 53 -6.20 -3.98 6.26
N LEU A 54 -5.60 -2.99 6.91
CA LEU A 54 -4.15 -2.98 7.19
C LEU A 54 -3.78 -4.01 8.26
N ALA A 55 -4.64 -4.24 9.26
CA ALA A 55 -4.45 -5.24 10.30
C ALA A 55 -4.64 -6.66 9.76
N LEU A 56 -5.56 -6.85 8.81
CA LEU A 56 -5.81 -8.13 8.17
C LEU A 56 -4.79 -8.49 7.10
N ASN A 57 -4.02 -7.50 6.61
CA ASN A 57 -3.16 -7.70 5.45
C ASN A 57 -1.88 -6.89 5.54
N GLU A 58 -0.87 -7.50 6.15
CA GLU A 58 0.48 -6.94 6.27
C GLU A 58 1.05 -6.54 4.90
N VAL A 59 0.77 -7.30 3.85
CA VAL A 59 1.26 -7.03 2.49
C VAL A 59 0.70 -5.69 1.98
N ILE A 60 -0.61 -5.49 2.10
CA ILE A 60 -1.24 -4.23 1.69
C ILE A 60 -0.74 -3.08 2.55
N ASN A 61 -0.52 -3.29 3.86
CA ASN A 61 0.04 -2.27 4.72
C ASN A 61 1.44 -1.85 4.28
N THR A 62 2.31 -2.81 3.97
CA THR A 62 3.68 -2.49 3.56
C THR A 62 3.73 -1.82 2.20
N VAL A 63 2.90 -2.23 1.24
CA VAL A 63 2.78 -1.53 -0.06
C VAL A 63 2.32 -0.08 0.13
N MET A 64 1.40 0.16 1.08
CA MET A 64 0.97 1.51 1.41
C MET A 64 2.09 2.34 2.07
N ILE A 65 2.94 1.72 2.89
CA ILE A 65 4.14 2.37 3.45
C ILE A 65 5.12 2.73 2.32
N LEU A 66 5.41 1.79 1.42
CA LEU A 66 6.28 2.02 0.25
C LEU A 66 5.76 3.16 -0.63
N LYS A 67 4.44 3.26 -0.82
CA LYS A 67 3.79 4.36 -1.54
C LYS A 67 4.04 5.70 -0.86
N ASP A 68 3.81 5.78 0.45
CA ASP A 68 3.98 7.03 1.21
C ASP A 68 5.46 7.43 1.27
N GLN A 69 6.39 6.47 1.43
CA GLN A 69 7.82 6.73 1.37
C GLN A 69 8.25 7.29 0.01
N LEU A 70 7.77 6.73 -1.10
CA LEU A 70 8.07 7.24 -2.44
C LEU A 70 7.56 8.68 -2.62
N LYS A 71 6.38 8.99 -2.07
CA LYS A 71 5.85 10.36 -2.06
C LYS A 71 6.76 11.28 -1.26
N HIS A 72 7.22 10.87 -0.08
CA HIS A 72 8.17 11.65 0.73
C HIS A 72 9.50 11.89 0.02
N ILE A 73 10.04 10.87 -0.67
CA ILE A 73 11.26 11.00 -1.49
C ILE A 73 11.04 12.02 -2.61
N TRP A 74 9.89 12.01 -3.27
CA TRP A 74 9.58 12.95 -4.36
C TRP A 74 9.52 14.41 -3.91
N PHE A 75 9.14 14.67 -2.66
CA PHE A 75 9.12 16.03 -2.09
C PHE A 75 10.46 16.44 -1.45
N TYR A 76 11.46 15.56 -1.42
CA TYR A 76 12.75 15.84 -0.78
C TYR A 76 13.58 16.81 -1.64
N LYS A 77 14.02 17.94 -1.05
CA LYS A 77 14.88 18.91 -1.75
C LYS A 77 16.35 18.47 -1.85
N SER A 78 16.83 17.66 -0.90
CA SER A 78 18.23 17.22 -0.87
C SER A 78 18.45 15.93 -1.67
N ARG A 79 19.32 16.00 -2.68
CA ARG A 79 19.59 14.90 -3.62
C ARG A 79 20.30 13.71 -2.94
N THR A 80 21.20 13.96 -1.98
CA THR A 80 21.93 12.93 -1.24
C THR A 80 21.01 12.12 -0.34
N TRP A 81 20.10 12.79 0.37
CA TRP A 81 19.10 12.14 1.21
C TRP A 81 18.03 11.41 0.39
N ALA A 82 17.62 11.97 -0.74
CA ALA A 82 16.72 11.28 -1.68
C ALA A 82 17.33 9.97 -2.20
N GLY A 83 18.63 9.97 -2.53
CA GLY A 83 19.38 8.77 -2.92
C GLY A 83 19.38 7.70 -1.84
N LYS A 84 19.79 8.04 -0.61
CA LYS A 84 19.77 7.11 0.54
C LYS A 84 18.38 6.55 0.81
N ALA A 85 17.35 7.38 0.71
CA ALA A 85 15.96 6.95 0.91
C ALA A 85 15.47 6.02 -0.21
N LEU A 86 15.90 6.23 -1.46
CA LEU A 86 15.64 5.31 -2.57
C LEU A 86 16.35 3.97 -2.37
N ASP A 87 17.59 3.96 -1.90
CA ASP A 87 18.32 2.72 -1.63
C ASP A 87 17.65 1.89 -0.53
N HIS A 88 17.24 2.56 0.56
CA HIS A 88 16.48 1.93 1.63
C HIS A 88 15.11 1.43 1.15
N TRP A 89 14.45 2.18 0.27
CA TRP A 89 13.19 1.76 -0.35
C TRP A 89 13.38 0.49 -1.21
N CYS A 90 14.44 0.42 -2.02
CA CYS A 90 14.78 -0.76 -2.81
C CYS A 90 15.14 -1.96 -1.92
N ALA A 91 15.85 -1.75 -0.82
CA ALA A 91 16.17 -2.80 0.14
C ALA A 91 14.90 -3.35 0.81
N LEU A 92 13.99 -2.48 1.24
CA LEU A 92 12.71 -2.86 1.83
C LEU A 92 11.82 -3.60 0.81
N ALA A 93 11.80 -3.15 -0.44
CA ALA A 93 11.08 -3.82 -1.52
C ALA A 93 11.62 -5.25 -1.78
N ARG A 94 12.95 -5.43 -1.73
CA ARG A 94 13.60 -6.74 -1.89
C ARG A 94 13.36 -7.67 -0.68
N SER A 95 13.46 -7.15 0.54
CA SER A 95 13.22 -7.94 1.76
C SER A 95 11.78 -8.43 1.84
N LEU A 96 10.85 -7.74 1.17
CA LEU A 96 9.45 -8.10 1.18
C LEU A 96 9.12 -9.39 0.43
N ASN A 97 10.02 -9.95 -0.41
CA ASN A 97 9.93 -11.21 -1.17
C ASN A 97 8.56 -11.93 -1.16
N HIS A 98 7.50 -11.20 -1.49
CA HIS A 98 6.15 -11.70 -1.40
C HIS A 98 5.75 -12.10 -2.80
N ARG A 99 5.30 -13.35 -2.94
CA ARG A 99 4.91 -14.02 -4.20
C ARG A 99 3.88 -13.26 -5.07
N ALA A 100 3.39 -12.11 -4.61
CA ALA A 100 2.50 -11.21 -5.35
C ALA A 100 3.24 -10.11 -6.16
N LEU A 101 4.54 -9.92 -5.94
CA LEU A 101 5.41 -8.98 -6.64
C LEU A 101 6.35 -9.63 -7.66
N ASN A 102 6.56 -10.96 -7.57
CA ASN A 102 7.25 -11.78 -8.58
C ASN A 102 6.23 -12.35 -9.58
#